data_AF-A0A4Y2X7Y9-F1
#
_entry.id   AF-A0A4Y2X7Y9-F1
#
_cell.length_a   1.000
_cell.length_b   1.000
_cell.length_c   1.000
_cell.angle_alpha   90.00
_cell.angle_beta   90.00
_cell.angle_gamma   90.00
#
_symmetry.space_group_name_H-M   'P 1'
#
loop_
_entity.id
_entity.type
_entity.pdbx_description
1 polymer ?
#
loop_
_entity_poly.entity_id
_entity_poly.type
_entity_poly.pdbx_seq_one_letter_code
_entity_poly.pdbx_strand_id
1 'polypeptide(L)'
;MHTDSGRTGSGVCARAEDGLGFRCRFRKRDNCSVFRSELLEIREALDFSLRFETSDTYILTDSKSSIQHFKNWPKIPEKIGQEIISKIVSLSQRSRVCIQWIPSHVGVLGNGVADLLAKEGSALPSAASGEHFASEIFSIHRAKANSTWKVSPSHEWYAGNRPGLSLQSEDTRSAQTALARLRSGHIRSLEFVDKEKTYS
;
A
#
# COMPACT_ATOMS: atom_id res chain seq x y z
N MET A 1 -4.75 -3.66 9.06
CA MET A 1 -5.87 -2.77 9.46
C MET A 1 -5.36 -1.38 9.82
N HIS A 2 -6.04 -0.31 9.38
CA HIS A 2 -5.65 1.09 9.61
C HIS A 2 -6.32 1.58 10.91
N THR A 3 -5.55 2.13 11.85
CA THR A 3 -6.11 2.82 13.04
C THR A 3 -6.08 4.33 12.82
N ASP A 4 -7.03 5.04 13.42
CA ASP A 4 -7.34 6.48 13.24
C ASP A 4 -6.18 7.46 13.55
N SER A 5 -5.02 6.94 13.94
CA SER A 5 -3.80 7.69 14.22
C SER A 5 -2.72 7.55 13.13
N GLY A 6 -3.03 6.90 12.00
CA GLY A 6 -2.06 6.55 10.95
C GLY A 6 -1.07 5.45 11.37
N ARG A 7 -1.27 4.89 12.57
CA ARG A 7 -0.38 3.94 13.21
C ARG A 7 -0.70 2.53 12.74
N THR A 8 0.30 1.84 12.18
CA THR A 8 0.18 0.44 11.75
C THR A 8 1.27 -0.42 12.36
N GLY A 9 0.98 -1.70 12.52
CA GLY A 9 1.91 -2.72 13.02
C GLY A 9 1.83 -3.97 12.17
N SER A 10 2.83 -4.82 12.28
CA SER A 10 2.97 -6.10 11.58
C SER A 10 2.96 -7.25 12.57
N GLY A 11 2.45 -8.39 12.12
CA GLY A 11 2.36 -9.60 12.93
C GLY A 11 2.74 -10.82 12.11
N VAL A 12 3.67 -11.61 12.62
CA VAL A 12 4.07 -12.90 12.03
C VAL A 12 3.82 -13.99 13.05
N CYS A 13 3.10 -15.03 12.65
CA CYS A 13 2.90 -16.24 13.42
C CYS A 13 3.48 -17.42 12.64
N ALA A 14 4.37 -18.18 13.26
CA ALA A 14 4.91 -19.42 12.73
C ALA A 14 4.78 -20.52 13.78
N ARG A 15 4.68 -21.77 13.31
CA ARG A 15 4.65 -22.96 14.15
C ARG A 15 5.56 -24.00 13.51
N ALA A 16 6.55 -24.46 14.25
CA ALA A 16 7.39 -25.58 13.86
C ALA A 16 6.72 -26.91 14.20
N GLU A 17 7.17 -27.99 13.57
CA GLU A 17 6.61 -29.34 13.72
C GLU A 17 6.79 -29.90 15.14
N ASP A 18 7.84 -29.50 15.83
CA ASP A 18 8.12 -29.84 17.23
C ASP A 18 7.20 -29.12 18.24
N GLY A 19 6.23 -28.34 17.75
CA GLY A 19 5.30 -27.56 18.56
C GLY A 19 5.83 -26.20 18.99
N LEU A 20 7.07 -25.83 18.65
CA LEU A 20 7.59 -24.50 18.93
C LEU A 20 6.82 -23.46 18.11
N GLY A 21 6.14 -22.56 18.83
CA GLY A 21 5.44 -21.42 18.25
C GLY A 21 6.31 -20.17 18.26
N PHE A 22 6.37 -19.48 17.13
CA PHE A 22 6.97 -18.16 17.03
C PHE A 22 5.93 -17.11 16.70
N ARG A 23 5.99 -16.03 17.45
CA ARG A 23 5.12 -14.87 17.26
C ARG A 23 5.99 -13.63 17.32
N CYS A 24 6.03 -12.90 16.22
CA CYS A 24 6.72 -11.63 16.12
C CYS A 24 5.71 -10.53 15.87
N ARG A 25 5.91 -9.40 16.53
CA ARG A 25 5.16 -8.17 16.29
C ARG A 25 6.14 -7.01 16.21
N PHE A 26 5.95 -6.15 15.24
CA PHE A 26 6.83 -5.01 15.04
C PHE A 26 6.05 -3.77 14.66
N ARG A 27 6.58 -2.64 15.12
CA ARG A 27 6.07 -1.32 14.79
C ARG A 27 6.45 -0.98 13.35
N LYS A 28 5.47 -0.60 12.54
CA LYS A 28 5.73 -0.02 11.21
C LYS A 28 6.10 1.45 11.37
N ARG A 29 6.94 1.95 10.46
CA ARG A 29 7.10 3.40 10.30
C ARG A 29 5.77 3.99 9.85
N ASP A 30 5.52 5.23 10.23
CA ASP A 30 4.23 5.90 9.99
C ASP A 30 3.90 6.06 8.49
N ASN A 31 4.90 5.92 7.60
CA ASN A 31 4.74 5.98 6.14
C ASN A 31 5.03 4.66 5.41
N CYS A 32 5.09 3.52 6.14
CA CYS A 32 5.36 2.22 5.54
C CYS A 32 4.19 1.81 4.63
N SER A 33 4.47 1.44 3.38
CA SER A 33 3.39 0.94 2.52
C SER A 33 2.92 -0.43 3.00
N VAL A 34 1.62 -0.74 2.81
CA VAL A 34 1.08 -2.07 3.12
C VAL A 34 1.91 -3.14 2.41
N PHE A 35 2.21 -2.94 1.13
CA PHE A 35 3.03 -3.85 0.35
C PHE A 35 4.42 -4.11 0.97
N ARG A 36 5.16 -3.07 1.37
CA ARG A 36 6.48 -3.25 2.00
C ARG A 36 6.37 -3.98 3.34
N SER A 37 5.35 -3.64 4.12
CA SER A 37 5.05 -4.31 5.38
C SER A 37 4.95 -5.83 5.19
N GLU A 38 4.15 -6.26 4.21
CA GLU A 38 3.93 -7.67 3.91
C GLU A 38 5.24 -8.35 3.48
N LEU A 39 6.11 -7.65 2.73
CA LEU A 39 7.45 -8.16 2.39
C LEU A 39 8.34 -8.33 3.62
N LEU A 40 8.31 -7.37 4.56
CA LEU A 40 9.06 -7.47 5.82
C LEU A 40 8.56 -8.65 6.66
N GLU A 41 7.25 -8.87 6.72
CA GLU A 41 6.65 -10.03 7.40
C GLU A 41 7.12 -11.36 6.79
N ILE A 42 7.15 -11.47 5.46
CA ILE A 42 7.72 -12.63 4.76
C ILE A 42 9.20 -12.80 5.10
N ARG A 43 9.99 -11.72 5.13
CA ARG A 43 11.41 -11.78 5.48
C ARG A 43 11.63 -12.31 6.90
N GLU A 44 10.90 -11.79 7.88
CA GLU A 44 11.01 -12.25 9.28
C GLU A 44 10.57 -13.71 9.44
N ALA A 45 9.55 -14.15 8.70
CA ALA A 45 9.15 -15.56 8.67
C ALA A 45 10.25 -16.47 8.11
N LEU A 46 10.95 -16.04 7.06
CA LEU A 46 12.10 -16.76 6.50
C LEU A 46 13.30 -16.76 7.46
N ASP A 47 13.56 -15.65 8.14
CA ASP A 47 14.61 -15.55 9.16
C ASP A 47 14.35 -16.47 10.36
N PHE A 48 13.08 -16.61 10.75
CA PHE A 48 12.69 -17.61 11.74
C PHE A 48 12.94 -19.02 11.21
N SER A 49 12.49 -19.32 9.98
CA SER A 49 12.61 -20.64 9.36
C SER A 49 14.07 -21.08 9.21
N LEU A 50 14.98 -20.17 8.89
CA LEU A 50 16.42 -20.43 8.78
C LEU A 50 17.08 -20.90 10.08
N ARG A 51 16.43 -20.71 11.24
CA ARG A 51 16.93 -21.17 12.55
C ARG A 51 16.59 -22.64 12.83
N PHE A 52 15.74 -23.26 12.02
CA PHE A 52 15.33 -24.66 12.15
C PHE A 52 15.85 -25.44 10.96
N GLU A 53 16.47 -26.59 11.21
CA GLU A 53 17.35 -27.20 10.21
C GLU A 53 16.68 -28.15 9.22
N THR A 54 15.41 -28.53 9.36
CA THR A 54 14.96 -29.78 8.69
C THR A 54 13.50 -29.89 8.21
N SER A 55 12.62 -28.89 8.37
CA SER A 55 11.22 -28.99 7.90
C SER A 55 10.95 -28.22 6.62
N ASP A 56 9.99 -28.69 5.82
CA ASP A 56 9.39 -27.91 4.75
C ASP A 56 8.85 -26.58 5.31
N THR A 57 9.15 -25.48 4.62
CA THR A 57 8.74 -24.14 5.03
C THR A 57 7.53 -23.69 4.23
N TYR A 58 6.42 -23.40 4.92
CA TYR A 58 5.21 -22.83 4.33
C TYR A 58 4.97 -21.42 4.86
N ILE A 59 4.99 -20.44 3.97
CA ILE A 59 4.63 -19.05 4.27
C ILE A 59 3.25 -18.80 3.69
N LEU A 60 2.28 -18.56 4.57
CA LEU A 60 0.92 -18.20 4.19
C LEU A 60 0.79 -16.68 4.30
N THR A 61 0.37 -16.02 3.21
CA THR A 61 0.14 -14.57 3.18
C THR A 61 -1.16 -14.26 2.45
N ASP A 62 -1.94 -13.32 2.94
CA ASP A 62 -3.12 -12.81 2.24
C ASP A 62 -2.78 -11.66 1.27
N SER A 63 -1.52 -11.23 1.24
CA SER A 63 -1.00 -10.24 0.31
C SER A 63 -0.76 -10.82 -1.08
N LYS A 64 -1.79 -10.71 -1.94
CA LYS A 64 -1.71 -11.07 -3.35
C LYS A 64 -0.61 -10.29 -4.09
N SER A 65 -0.37 -9.03 -3.72
CA SER A 65 0.66 -8.18 -4.31
C SER A 65 2.08 -8.69 -3.99
N SER A 66 2.32 -9.18 -2.77
CA SER A 66 3.60 -9.80 -2.39
C SER A 66 3.90 -11.04 -3.25
N ILE A 67 2.90 -11.88 -3.50
CA ILE A 67 3.10 -13.08 -4.34
C ILE A 67 3.30 -12.72 -5.80
N GLN A 68 2.57 -11.74 -6.31
CA GLN A 68 2.77 -11.23 -7.67
C GLN A 68 4.17 -10.64 -7.85
N HIS A 69 4.70 -9.95 -6.84
CA HIS A 69 6.04 -9.38 -6.87
C HIS A 69 7.11 -10.44 -7.14
N PHE A 70 7.02 -11.61 -6.48
CA PHE A 70 7.97 -12.70 -6.66
C PHE A 70 7.81 -13.51 -7.97
N LYS A 71 6.78 -13.26 -8.80
CA LYS A 71 6.65 -13.97 -10.09
C LYS A 71 7.83 -13.73 -11.03
N ASN A 72 8.43 -12.54 -10.97
CA ASN A 72 9.58 -12.16 -11.79
C ASN A 72 10.85 -12.01 -10.94
N TRP A 73 11.02 -12.88 -9.93
CA TRP A 73 12.02 -12.72 -8.88
C TRP A 73 13.48 -12.50 -9.34
N PRO A 74 13.98 -13.05 -10.47
CA PRO A 74 15.36 -12.76 -10.89
C PRO A 74 15.60 -11.28 -11.25
N LYS A 75 14.54 -10.49 -11.45
CA LYS A 75 14.60 -9.09 -11.89
C LYS A 75 14.28 -8.08 -10.79
N ILE A 76 14.10 -8.51 -9.54
CA ILE A 76 13.71 -7.62 -8.43
C ILE A 76 14.92 -6.78 -8.02
N PRO A 77 14.95 -5.45 -8.25
CA PRO A 77 16.15 -4.66 -7.96
C PRO A 77 16.27 -4.28 -6.48
N GLU A 78 15.18 -4.34 -5.71
CA GLU A 78 15.16 -3.76 -4.36
C GLU A 78 15.80 -4.67 -3.31
N LYS A 79 16.56 -4.06 -2.38
CA LYS A 79 17.32 -4.75 -1.34
C LYS A 79 16.50 -5.75 -0.52
N ILE A 80 15.30 -5.38 -0.08
CA ILE A 80 14.42 -6.30 0.69
C ILE A 80 14.02 -7.51 -0.15
N GLY A 81 13.69 -7.30 -1.42
CA GLY A 81 13.35 -8.39 -2.32
C GLY A 81 14.54 -9.33 -2.53
N GLN A 82 15.74 -8.79 -2.70
CA GLN A 82 16.99 -9.55 -2.79
C GLN A 82 17.30 -10.32 -1.50
N GLU A 83 17.11 -9.71 -0.32
CA GLU A 83 17.24 -10.38 0.98
C GLU A 83 16.29 -11.57 1.09
N ILE A 84 15.02 -11.38 0.71
CA ILE A 84 14.00 -12.45 0.74
C ILE A 84 14.39 -13.58 -0.23
N ILE A 85 14.77 -13.26 -1.46
CA ILE A 85 15.21 -14.24 -2.46
C ILE A 85 16.41 -15.03 -1.93
N SER A 86 17.43 -14.35 -1.40
CA SER A 86 18.62 -15.00 -0.87
C SER A 86 18.26 -16.00 0.23
N LYS A 87 17.36 -15.62 1.16
CA LYS A 87 16.87 -16.51 2.21
C LYS A 87 16.08 -17.70 1.67
N ILE A 88 15.20 -17.49 0.69
CA ILE A 88 14.46 -18.57 0.01
C ILE A 88 15.44 -19.54 -0.65
N VAL A 89 16.44 -19.03 -1.37
CA VAL A 89 17.46 -19.85 -2.03
C VAL A 89 18.24 -20.66 -0.98
N SER A 90 18.68 -20.04 0.12
CA SER A 90 19.38 -20.73 1.20
C SER A 90 18.53 -21.82 1.87
N LEU A 91 17.25 -21.56 2.14
CA LEU A 91 16.33 -22.57 2.68
C LEU A 91 16.07 -23.70 1.67
N SER A 92 15.92 -23.37 0.40
CA SER A 92 15.62 -24.35 -0.67
C SER A 92 16.74 -25.36 -0.90
N GLN A 93 17.96 -25.08 -0.42
CA GLN A 93 19.06 -26.05 -0.43
C GLN A 93 18.84 -27.20 0.57
N ARG A 94 17.92 -27.05 1.53
CA ARG A 94 17.73 -27.99 2.64
C ARG A 94 16.34 -28.62 2.64
N SER A 95 15.30 -27.82 2.39
CA SER A 95 13.91 -28.28 2.37
C SER A 95 13.07 -27.51 1.36
N ARG A 96 11.82 -27.96 1.14
CA ARG A 96 10.93 -27.25 0.21
C ARG A 96 10.47 -25.94 0.85
N VAL A 97 10.45 -24.88 0.06
CA VAL A 97 9.89 -23.57 0.46
C VAL A 97 8.67 -23.26 -0.41
N CYS A 98 7.52 -23.04 0.21
CA CYS A 98 6.29 -22.67 -0.46
C CYS A 98 5.74 -21.36 0.11
N ILE A 99 5.50 -20.39 -0.76
CA ILE A 99 4.78 -19.15 -0.41
C ILE A 99 3.41 -19.24 -1.06
N GLN A 100 2.36 -19.33 -0.24
CA GLN A 100 0.99 -19.57 -0.67
C GLN A 100 0.11 -18.38 -0.35
N TRP A 101 -0.67 -17.96 -1.35
CA TRP A 101 -1.70 -16.96 -1.14
C TRP A 101 -2.88 -17.59 -0.42
N ILE A 102 -3.39 -16.92 0.61
CA ILE A 102 -4.63 -17.29 1.29
C ILE A 102 -5.63 -16.13 1.25
N PRO A 103 -6.94 -16.38 1.14
CA PRO A 103 -7.94 -15.34 1.27
C PRO A 103 -7.95 -14.80 2.71
N SER A 104 -8.01 -13.47 2.84
CA SER A 104 -8.13 -12.81 4.14
C SER A 104 -9.43 -13.23 4.83
N HIS A 105 -9.39 -13.41 6.15
CA HIS A 105 -10.56 -13.67 7.02
C HIS A 105 -11.30 -15.02 6.87
N VAL A 106 -10.70 -16.05 6.25
CA VAL A 106 -11.33 -17.38 6.07
C VAL A 106 -11.11 -18.32 7.28
N GLY A 107 -11.06 -17.79 8.50
CA GLY A 107 -10.98 -18.61 9.72
C GLY A 107 -9.68 -19.42 9.90
N VAL A 108 -8.63 -19.14 9.12
CA VAL A 108 -7.30 -19.74 9.32
C VAL A 108 -6.75 -19.23 10.65
N LEU A 109 -6.58 -20.14 11.62
CA LEU A 109 -6.19 -19.79 12.99
C LEU A 109 -4.91 -18.94 13.04
N GLY A 110 -3.91 -19.27 12.21
CA GLY A 110 -2.67 -18.49 12.10
C GLY A 110 -2.87 -17.05 11.62
N ASN A 111 -3.87 -16.80 10.76
CA ASN A 111 -4.18 -15.46 10.25
C ASN A 111 -4.75 -14.56 11.36
N GLY A 112 -5.67 -15.10 12.17
CA GLY A 112 -6.23 -14.35 13.31
C GLY A 112 -5.17 -13.97 14.35
N VAL A 113 -4.19 -14.87 14.58
CA VAL A 113 -3.04 -14.58 15.46
C VAL A 113 -2.14 -13.51 14.85
N ALA A 114 -1.84 -13.58 13.55
CA ALA A 114 -1.06 -12.56 12.85
C ALA A 114 -1.74 -11.18 12.88
N ASP A 115 -3.05 -11.13 12.65
CA ASP A 115 -3.85 -9.89 12.76
C ASP A 115 -3.83 -9.29 14.16
N LEU A 116 -3.91 -10.13 15.20
CA LEU A 116 -3.79 -9.70 16.58
C LEU A 116 -2.40 -9.13 16.87
N LEU A 117 -1.35 -9.84 16.45
CA LEU A 117 0.04 -9.39 16.59
C LEU A 117 0.30 -8.07 15.84
N ALA A 118 -0.31 -7.89 14.67
CA ALA A 118 -0.22 -6.63 13.93
C ALA A 118 -0.88 -5.46 14.68
N LYS A 119 -2.02 -5.71 15.33
CA LYS A 119 -2.67 -4.72 16.21
C LYS A 119 -1.81 -4.38 17.42
N GLU A 120 -1.25 -5.39 18.10
CA GLU A 120 -0.34 -5.17 19.23
C GLU A 120 0.94 -4.42 18.82
N GLY A 121 1.53 -4.80 17.68
CA GLY A 121 2.72 -4.15 17.13
C GLY A 121 2.47 -2.68 16.77
N SER A 122 1.22 -2.29 16.49
CA SER A 122 0.87 -0.89 16.21
C SER A 122 1.00 0.02 17.44
N ALA A 123 0.97 -0.55 18.65
CA ALA A 123 1.12 0.18 19.91
C ALA A 123 2.59 0.35 20.36
N LEU A 124 3.54 -0.31 19.69
CA LEU A 124 4.96 -0.21 20.02
C LEU A 124 5.59 1.14 19.58
N PRO A 125 6.68 1.59 20.22
CA PRO A 125 7.43 2.78 19.79
C PRO A 125 7.98 2.63 18.36
N SER A 126 8.05 3.73 17.61
CA SER A 126 8.46 3.73 16.19
C SER A 126 9.83 3.06 15.98
N ALA A 127 9.91 2.10 15.05
CA ALA A 127 11.14 1.40 14.73
C ALA A 127 12.13 2.33 13.99
N ALA A 128 13.42 2.22 14.34
CA ALA A 128 14.49 3.01 13.76
C ALA A 128 14.63 2.85 12.22
N SER A 129 15.24 3.86 11.62
CA SER A 129 15.35 4.15 10.19
C SER A 129 16.04 3.06 9.35
N GLY A 130 15.73 3.04 8.06
CA GLY A 130 16.19 2.07 7.06
C GLY A 130 15.55 2.42 5.71
N GLU A 131 16.20 2.05 4.60
CA GLU A 131 15.92 2.59 3.26
C GLU A 131 14.44 2.53 2.83
N HIS A 132 13.95 3.63 2.25
CA HIS A 132 12.58 3.80 1.79
C HIS A 132 12.35 3.16 0.41
N PHE A 133 11.17 2.56 0.19
CA PHE A 133 10.77 2.11 -1.14
C PHE A 133 10.33 3.31 -2.00
N ALA A 134 10.49 3.24 -3.33
CA ALA A 134 10.12 4.35 -4.23
C ALA A 134 8.63 4.74 -4.08
N SER A 135 7.75 3.77 -3.88
CA SER A 135 6.32 4.04 -3.62
C SER A 135 6.08 4.75 -2.29
N GLU A 136 6.95 4.57 -1.28
CA GLU A 136 6.86 5.26 0.00
C GLU A 136 7.33 6.71 -0.15
N ILE A 137 8.42 6.94 -0.87
CA ILE A 137 8.89 8.29 -1.22
C ILE A 137 7.79 9.03 -1.98
N PHE A 138 7.18 8.39 -2.98
CA PHE A 138 6.08 8.97 -3.73
C PHE A 138 4.84 9.23 -2.85
N SER A 139 4.50 8.31 -1.95
CA SER A 139 3.38 8.48 -1.02
C SER A 139 3.63 9.62 -0.02
N ILE A 140 4.86 9.76 0.47
CA ILE A 140 5.28 10.88 1.34
C ILE A 140 5.19 12.19 0.57
N HIS A 141 5.71 12.27 -0.66
CA HIS A 141 5.61 13.46 -1.50
C HIS A 141 4.15 13.81 -1.81
N ARG A 142 3.31 12.82 -2.14
CA ARG A 142 1.88 13.01 -2.35
C ARG A 142 1.18 13.48 -1.08
N ALA A 143 1.50 12.91 0.09
CA ALA A 143 0.93 13.33 1.36
C ALA A 143 1.30 14.77 1.71
N LYS A 144 2.57 15.17 1.49
CA LYS A 144 3.03 16.56 1.61
C LYS A 144 2.27 17.48 0.66
N ALA A 145 2.19 17.14 -0.62
CA ALA A 145 1.43 17.90 -1.59
C ALA A 145 -0.04 18.06 -1.14
N ASN A 146 -0.71 16.97 -0.76
CA ASN A 146 -2.08 16.99 -0.28
C ASN A 146 -2.27 17.82 0.99
N SER A 147 -1.30 17.84 1.92
CA SER A 147 -1.36 18.73 3.09
C SER A 147 -1.25 20.19 2.70
N THR A 148 -0.45 20.53 1.68
CA THR A 148 -0.39 21.88 1.12
C THR A 148 -1.71 22.28 0.45
N TRP A 149 -2.37 21.35 -0.26
CA TRP A 149 -3.69 21.57 -0.86
C TRP A 149 -4.83 21.74 0.16
N LYS A 150 -4.66 21.26 1.40
CA LYS A 150 -5.63 21.47 2.50
C LYS A 150 -5.58 22.89 3.08
N VAL A 151 -4.52 23.64 2.81
CA VAL A 151 -4.48 25.07 3.10
C VAL A 151 -5.23 25.76 1.96
N SER A 152 -6.40 26.35 2.25
CA SER A 152 -7.13 27.13 1.25
C SER A 152 -6.19 28.17 0.66
N PRO A 153 -6.02 28.22 -0.68
CA PRO A 153 -5.19 29.24 -1.28
C PRO A 153 -5.69 30.62 -0.84
N SER A 154 -4.84 31.41 -0.21
CA SER A 154 -5.09 32.83 0.09
C SER A 154 -4.99 33.66 -1.19
N HIS A 155 -5.63 33.20 -2.26
CA HIS A 155 -5.61 33.83 -3.56
C HIS A 155 -6.91 34.63 -3.69
N GLU A 156 -6.79 35.96 -3.83
CA GLU A 156 -7.92 36.91 -3.93
C GLU A 156 -9.01 36.44 -4.92
N TRP A 157 -8.59 35.77 -6.01
CA TRP A 157 -9.49 35.18 -7.00
C TRP A 157 -10.53 34.21 -6.39
N TYR A 158 -10.17 33.37 -5.42
CA TYR A 158 -11.10 32.42 -4.80
C TYR A 158 -12.04 33.10 -3.79
N ALA A 159 -11.56 34.14 -3.09
CA ALA A 159 -12.37 34.92 -2.15
C ALA A 159 -13.44 35.75 -2.88
N GLY A 160 -13.11 36.30 -4.06
CA GLY A 160 -14.04 37.07 -4.89
C GLY A 160 -15.02 36.22 -5.71
N ASN A 161 -14.58 35.11 -6.28
CA ASN A 161 -15.38 34.37 -7.29
C ASN A 161 -16.20 33.19 -6.74
N ARG A 162 -15.98 32.76 -5.49
CA ARG A 162 -16.72 31.66 -4.82
C ARG A 162 -17.10 30.49 -5.76
N PRO A 163 -16.13 29.79 -6.38
CA PRO A 163 -16.41 28.82 -7.46
C PRO A 163 -17.11 27.53 -7.02
N GLY A 164 -17.47 27.40 -5.74
CA GLY A 164 -18.18 26.24 -5.17
C GLY A 164 -19.64 26.50 -4.78
N LEU A 165 -20.19 27.70 -5.01
CA LEU A 165 -21.61 27.94 -4.81
C LEU A 165 -22.41 27.18 -5.88
N SER A 166 -23.10 26.11 -5.48
CA SER A 166 -24.09 25.47 -6.34
C SER A 166 -25.16 26.50 -6.69
N LEU A 167 -25.33 26.82 -7.97
CA LEU A 167 -26.59 27.43 -8.39
C LEU A 167 -27.67 26.38 -8.16
N GLN A 168 -28.54 26.65 -7.19
CA GLN A 168 -29.84 25.99 -7.12
C GLN A 168 -30.62 26.46 -8.35
N SER A 169 -30.47 25.75 -9.47
CA SER A 169 -31.34 25.91 -10.63
C SER A 169 -32.11 24.60 -10.82
N GLU A 170 -33.41 24.70 -11.09
CA GLU A 170 -34.31 23.58 -11.38
C GLU A 170 -34.01 22.91 -12.74
N ASP A 171 -32.91 23.29 -13.40
CA ASP A 171 -32.56 22.75 -14.70
C ASP A 171 -31.99 21.33 -14.62
N THR A 172 -32.06 20.64 -15.75
CA THR A 172 -31.45 19.32 -15.93
C THR A 172 -29.93 19.36 -15.66
N ARG A 173 -29.37 18.25 -15.17
CA ARG A 173 -27.93 18.04 -14.93
C ARG A 173 -27.05 18.42 -16.13
N SER A 174 -27.58 18.26 -17.35
CA SER A 174 -26.90 18.65 -18.60
C SER A 174 -26.69 20.16 -18.70
N ALA A 175 -27.72 20.95 -18.42
CA ALA A 175 -27.66 22.41 -18.45
C ALA A 175 -26.73 22.95 -17.36
N GLN A 176 -26.80 22.41 -16.14
CA GLN A 176 -25.90 22.77 -15.05
C GLN A 176 -24.43 22.52 -15.41
N THR A 177 -24.14 21.40 -16.08
CA THR A 177 -22.78 21.06 -16.54
C THR A 177 -22.31 22.01 -17.66
N ALA A 178 -23.19 22.37 -18.59
CA ALA A 178 -22.87 23.32 -19.66
C ALA A 178 -22.58 24.72 -19.10
N LEU A 179 -23.40 25.19 -18.15
CA LEU A 179 -23.23 26.49 -17.49
C LEU A 179 -21.94 26.55 -16.65
N ALA A 180 -21.62 25.49 -15.92
CA ALA A 180 -20.36 25.39 -15.17
C ALA A 180 -19.15 25.46 -16.11
N ARG A 181 -19.19 24.75 -17.25
CA ARG A 181 -18.13 24.78 -18.28
C ARG A 181 -17.99 26.14 -18.94
N LEU A 182 -19.11 26.84 -19.23
CA LEU A 182 -19.11 28.20 -19.76
C LEU A 182 -18.41 29.17 -18.79
N ARG A 183 -18.77 29.13 -17.50
CA ARG A 183 -18.22 30.03 -16.47
C ARG A 183 -16.75 29.75 -16.15
N SER A 184 -16.32 28.50 -16.23
CA SER A 184 -14.93 28.13 -16.00
C SER A 184 -14.04 28.30 -17.23
N GLY A 185 -14.57 28.78 -18.37
CA GLY A 185 -13.84 28.87 -19.63
C GLY A 185 -13.45 27.51 -20.23
N HIS A 186 -14.06 26.41 -19.77
CA HIS A 186 -13.84 25.06 -20.29
C HIS A 186 -14.90 24.68 -21.32
N ILE A 187 -15.21 25.60 -22.23
CA ILE A 187 -15.92 25.26 -23.46
C ILE A 187 -14.85 24.91 -24.49
N ARG A 188 -14.85 23.64 -24.92
CA ARG A 188 -14.20 23.29 -26.18
C ARG A 188 -15.18 23.67 -27.28
N SER A 189 -14.93 24.76 -27.99
CA SER A 189 -15.67 25.02 -29.22
C SER A 189 -15.14 24.08 -30.29
N LEU A 190 -16.08 23.43 -30.98
CA LEU A 190 -15.79 22.62 -32.15
C LEU A 190 -16.16 23.46 -33.37
N GLU A 191 -15.17 24.02 -34.03
CA GLU A 191 -15.35 24.77 -35.27
C GLU A 191 -14.93 23.91 -36.47
N PHE A 192 -15.71 24.02 -37.55
CA PHE A 192 -15.40 23.40 -38.83
C PHE A 192 -15.11 24.51 -39.83
N VAL A 193 -13.85 24.60 -40.25
CA VAL A 193 -13.39 25.49 -41.33
C VAL A 193 -12.66 24.63 -42.35
N ASP A 194 -13.00 24.75 -43.63
CA ASP A 194 -12.38 24.02 -44.75
C ASP A 194 -12.23 22.49 -44.55
N LYS A 195 -13.26 21.85 -43.99
CA LYS A 195 -13.32 20.40 -43.72
C LYS A 195 -12.28 19.89 -42.72
N GLU A 196 -11.52 20.76 -42.07
CA GLU A 196 -10.68 20.39 -40.95
C GLU A 196 -11.37 20.69 -39.61
N LYS A 197 -11.01 19.87 -38.62
CA LYS A 197 -11.55 19.92 -37.27
C LYS A 197 -10.48 20.45 -36.32
N THR A 198 -10.70 21.64 -35.78
CA THR A 198 -9.86 22.22 -34.74
C THR A 198 -10.58 22.21 -33.39
N TYR A 199 -9.81 21.95 -32.33
CA TYR A 199 -10.26 22.04 -30.95
C TYR A 199 -9.53 23.21 -30.30
N SER A 200 -10.28 24.23 -29.87
CA SER A 200 -9.79 25.30 -28.97
C SER A 200 -10.22 25.05 -27.53
#